data_AF-A0A1V0M2J6-F1
#
_entry.id   AF-A0A1V0M2J6-F1
#
_cell.length_a   1.000
_cell.length_b   1.000
_cell.length_c   1.000
_cell.angle_alpha   90.00
_cell.angle_beta   90.00
_cell.angle_gamma   90.00
#
_symmetry.space_group_name_H-M   'P 1'
#
loop_
_entity.id
_entity.type
_entity.pdbx_description
1 polymer ?
#
loop_
_entity_poly.entity_id
_entity_poly.type
_entity_poly.pdbx_seq_one_letter_code
_entity_poly.pdbx_strand_id
1 'polypeptide(L)'
;MPDKVLYLIEDSKDSRRAIGKYIDVWHYPDGHKELRLNDVQLPYSTYDRLSEVDPVAIVDNKRLGHVLEVSRQVQRKRDNNRSQSIPSGDEPSRRRHAPSINKPQRSLNEEDMLEAIIK
;
A
#
# COMPACT_ATOMS: atom_id res chain seq x y z
N MET A 1 0.92 12.22 2.73
CA MET A 1 1.10 11.19 1.69
C MET A 1 0.78 9.86 2.32
N PRO A 2 -0.07 9.00 1.74
CA PRO A 2 -0.19 7.64 2.26
C PRO A 2 1.11 6.90 1.95
N ASP A 3 1.92 6.74 2.98
CA ASP A 3 3.19 6.00 3.10
C ASP A 3 3.11 4.51 2.69
N LYS A 4 1.93 4.04 2.28
CA LYS A 4 1.62 2.65 1.96
C LYS A 4 1.15 2.43 0.52
N VAL A 5 1.15 3.43 -0.35
CA VAL A 5 0.87 3.25 -1.78
C VAL A 5 2.17 3.00 -2.54
N LEU A 6 2.18 1.94 -3.35
CA LEU A 6 3.23 1.66 -4.32
C LEU A 6 2.80 2.16 -5.70
N TYR A 7 3.74 2.76 -6.42
CA TYR A 7 3.58 3.11 -7.83
C TYR A 7 4.31 2.06 -8.65
N LEU A 8 3.56 1.26 -9.41
CA LEU A 8 4.07 0.21 -10.25
C LEU A 8 4.19 0.78 -11.66
N ILE A 9 5.42 0.97 -12.11
CA ILE A 9 5.68 1.42 -13.48
C ILE A 9 5.33 0.27 -14.42
N GLU A 10 4.46 0.54 -15.39
CA GLU A 10 4.05 -0.46 -16.36
C GLU A 10 5.19 -0.80 -17.31
N ASP A 11 5.25 -2.05 -17.77
CA ASP A 11 6.28 -2.47 -18.72
C ASP A 11 6.05 -1.81 -20.08
N SER A 12 7.04 -1.05 -20.52
CA SER A 12 7.06 -0.31 -21.79
C SER A 12 8.51 -0.15 -22.23
N LYS A 13 8.71 0.20 -23.50
CA LYS A 13 10.06 0.44 -24.04
C LYS A 13 10.81 1.52 -23.25
N ASP A 14 10.10 2.55 -22.79
CA ASP A 14 10.68 3.67 -22.04
C ASP A 14 10.88 3.33 -20.56
N SER A 15 9.96 2.61 -19.93
CA SER A 15 10.12 2.19 -18.52
C SER A 15 11.25 1.19 -18.32
N ARG A 16 11.54 0.30 -19.28
CA ARG A 16 12.73 -0.56 -19.21
C ARG A 16 14.03 0.23 -19.17
N ARG A 17 14.07 1.42 -19.79
CA ARG A 17 15.22 2.31 -19.73
C ARG A 17 15.34 3.04 -18.39
N ALA A 18 14.27 3.04 -17.58
CA ALA A 18 14.21 3.63 -16.24
C ALA A 18 14.73 2.68 -15.15
N ILE A 19 14.93 1.39 -15.44
CA ILE A 19 15.37 0.40 -14.45
C ILE A 19 16.72 0.84 -13.86
N GLY A 20 16.77 0.91 -12.52
CA GLY A 20 17.97 1.32 -11.78
C GLY A 20 18.31 2.81 -11.88
N LYS A 21 17.43 3.63 -12.46
CA LYS A 21 17.63 5.08 -12.58
C LYS A 21 16.69 5.84 -11.65
N TYR A 22 17.11 7.05 -11.29
CA TYR A 22 16.24 8.01 -10.64
C TYR A 22 15.21 8.55 -11.64
N ILE A 23 14.00 8.76 -11.14
CA ILE A 23 12.87 9.34 -11.88
C ILE A 23 12.37 10.57 -11.11
N ASP A 24 11.80 11.51 -11.84
CA ASP A 24 11.17 12.68 -11.25
C ASP A 24 9.71 12.36 -10.91
N VAL A 25 9.27 12.82 -9.74
CA VAL A 25 7.89 12.66 -9.28
C VAL A 25 7.29 14.03 -9.06
N TRP A 26 6.35 14.39 -9.91
CA TRP A 26 5.62 15.65 -9.80
C TRP A 26 4.39 15.44 -8.94
N HIS A 27 4.12 16.37 -8.03
CA HIS A 27 2.94 16.34 -7.18
C HIS A 27 2.08 17.57 -7.42
N TYR A 28 0.86 17.34 -7.88
CA TYR A 28 -0.10 18.40 -8.15
C TYR A 28 -0.98 18.66 -6.92
N PRO A 29 -1.54 19.88 -6.79
CA PRO A 29 -2.41 20.24 -5.66
C PRO A 29 -3.69 19.41 -5.55
N ASP A 30 -4.16 18.84 -6.66
CA ASP A 30 -5.31 17.93 -6.74
C ASP A 30 -4.98 16.50 -6.22
N GLY A 31 -3.72 16.24 -5.87
CA GLY A 31 -3.24 14.94 -5.41
C GLY A 31 -2.82 14.01 -6.55
N HIS A 32 -2.95 14.42 -7.80
CA HIS A 32 -2.42 13.67 -8.95
C HIS A 32 -0.88 13.67 -8.91
N LYS A 33 -0.29 12.62 -9.47
CA LYS A 33 1.15 12.47 -9.56
C LYS A 33 1.55 12.09 -10.96
N GLU A 34 2.71 12.56 -11.37
CA GLU A 34 3.32 12.12 -12.62
C GLU A 34 4.71 11.59 -12.35
N LEU A 35 4.99 10.41 -12.91
CA LEU A 35 6.31 9.79 -12.91
C LEU A 35 6.95 10.07 -14.27
N ARG A 36 8.15 10.64 -14.27
CA ARG A 36 8.86 11.02 -15.51
C ARG A 36 10.32 10.55 -15.50
N LEU A 37 10.81 10.13 -16.65
CA LEU A 37 12.24 9.87 -16.91
C LEU A 37 12.70 10.75 -18.06
N ASN A 38 13.61 11.70 -17.80
CA ASN A 38 14.11 12.65 -18.81
C ASN A 38 12.95 13.35 -19.56
N ASP A 39 11.99 13.91 -18.81
CA ASP A 39 10.76 14.53 -19.31
C ASP A 39 9.76 13.60 -20.04
N VAL A 40 10.05 12.31 -20.19
CA VAL A 40 9.12 11.33 -20.74
C VAL A 40 8.26 10.75 -19.62
N GLN A 41 6.93 10.87 -19.76
CA GLN A 41 5.99 10.30 -18.81
C GLN A 41 6.04 8.77 -18.82
N LEU A 42 6.12 8.18 -17.63
CA LEU A 42 6.07 6.75 -17.43
C LEU A 42 4.65 6.32 -17.03
N PRO A 43 4.01 5.42 -17.78
CA PRO A 43 2.73 4.86 -17.37
C PRO A 43 2.91 4.08 -16.06
N TYR A 44 1.97 4.27 -15.14
CA TYR A 44 2.02 3.63 -13.83
C TYR A 44 0.63 3.27 -13.34
N SER A 45 0.58 2.25 -12.49
CA SER A 45 -0.59 1.88 -11.71
C SER A 45 -0.30 2.06 -10.21
N THR A 46 -1.33 2.34 -9.43
CA THR A 46 -1.21 2.45 -7.97
C THR A 46 -1.63 1.15 -7.31
N TYR A 47 -0.77 0.60 -6.47
CA TYR A 47 -1.09 -0.52 -5.61
C TYR A 47 -1.14 -0.05 -4.15
N ASP A 48 -2.33 -0.08 -3.56
CA ASP A 48 -2.52 0.24 -2.15
C ASP A 48 -2.18 -0.98 -1.29
N ARG A 49 -1.10 -0.90 -0.51
CA ARG A 49 -0.69 -2.01 0.37
C ARG A 49 -1.68 -2.26 1.51
N LEU A 50 -2.53 -1.28 1.83
CA LEU A 50 -3.53 -1.37 2.87
C LEU A 50 -4.93 -1.73 2.34
N SER A 51 -5.07 -2.15 1.09
CA SER A 51 -6.36 -2.65 0.59
C SER A 51 -6.95 -3.72 1.52
N GLU A 52 -8.26 -3.66 1.71
CA GLU A 52 -9.04 -4.57 2.54
C GLU A 52 -9.95 -5.46 1.67
N VAL A 53 -10.24 -6.65 2.15
CA VAL A 53 -11.17 -7.57 1.47
C VAL A 53 -12.61 -7.07 1.63
N ASP A 54 -13.24 -6.72 0.51
CA ASP A 54 -14.65 -6.31 0.45
C ASP A 54 -15.59 -7.40 1.01
N PRO A 55 -16.46 -7.07 1.99
CA PRO A 55 -17.56 -7.95 2.45
C PRO A 55 -18.37 -8.58 1.33
N VAL A 56 -18.68 -7.83 0.27
CA VAL A 56 -19.48 -8.29 -0.87
C VAL A 56 -18.75 -9.38 -1.65
N ALA A 57 -17.44 -9.24 -1.85
CA ALA A 57 -16.62 -10.23 -2.54
C ALA A 57 -16.58 -11.60 -1.83
N ILE A 58 -16.79 -11.65 -0.51
CA ILE A 58 -16.86 -12.91 0.24
C ILE A 58 -18.16 -13.65 -0.04
N VAL A 59 -19.27 -12.91 -0.05
CA VAL A 59 -20.60 -13.47 -0.25
C VAL A 59 -20.76 -13.95 -1.69
N ASP A 60 -20.27 -13.16 -2.65
CA ASP A 60 -20.42 -13.46 -4.07
C ASP A 60 -19.49 -14.59 -4.54
N ASN A 61 -18.32 -14.76 -3.90
CA ASN A 61 -17.35 -15.77 -4.29
C ASN A 61 -17.43 -17.04 -3.44
N LYS A 62 -18.47 -17.86 -3.66
CA LYS A 62 -18.75 -19.06 -2.84
C LYS A 62 -17.58 -20.04 -2.68
N ARG A 63 -16.71 -20.18 -3.69
CA ARG A 63 -15.55 -21.10 -3.63
C ARG A 63 -14.38 -20.50 -2.86
N LEU A 64 -14.26 -19.18 -2.81
CA LEU A 64 -13.19 -18.46 -2.12
C LEU A 64 -13.65 -17.81 -0.81
N GLY A 65 -14.93 -17.87 -0.47
CA GLY A 65 -15.52 -17.16 0.67
C GLY A 65 -14.77 -17.41 1.97
N HIS A 66 -14.46 -18.67 2.28
CA HIS A 66 -13.70 -19.02 3.49
C HIS A 66 -12.28 -18.45 3.50
N VAL A 67 -11.55 -18.53 2.38
CA VAL A 67 -10.19 -17.97 2.27
C VAL A 67 -10.21 -16.45 2.39
N LEU A 68 -11.22 -15.80 1.80
CA LEU A 68 -11.40 -14.35 1.91
C LEU A 68 -11.77 -13.94 3.35
N GLU A 69 -12.50 -14.79 4.08
CA GLU A 69 -12.88 -14.53 5.46
C GLU A 69 -11.67 -14.60 6.38
N VAL A 70 -10.84 -15.63 6.25
CA VAL A 70 -9.55 -15.73 6.93
C VAL A 70 -8.68 -14.52 6.60
N SER A 71 -8.60 -14.13 5.32
CA SER A 71 -7.84 -12.95 4.88
C SER A 71 -8.31 -11.67 5.57
N ARG A 72 -9.62 -11.47 5.72
CA ARG A 72 -10.18 -10.33 6.46
C ARG A 72 -9.82 -10.37 7.94
N GLN A 73 -9.89 -11.54 8.58
CA GLN A 73 -9.56 -11.67 10.00
C GLN A 73 -8.08 -11.33 10.28
N VAL A 74 -7.19 -11.74 9.39
CA VAL A 74 -5.76 -11.36 9.45
C VAL A 74 -5.59 -9.86 9.24
N GLN A 75 -6.30 -9.27 8.25
CA GLN A 75 -6.27 -7.83 8.01
C GLN A 75 -6.77 -7.00 9.20
N ARG A 76 -7.72 -7.50 10.01
CA ARG A 76 -8.17 -6.81 11.23
C ARG A 76 -7.10 -6.68 12.31
N LYS A 77 -6.12 -7.59 12.34
CA LYS A 77 -4.97 -7.53 13.27
C LYS A 77 -3.86 -6.61 12.77
N ARG A 78 -3.98 -6.09 11.54
CA ARG A 78 -3.00 -5.23 10.90
C ARG A 78 -3.20 -3.78 11.31
N ASP A 79 -2.09 -3.10 11.56
CA ASP A 79 -2.07 -1.65 11.71
C ASP A 79 -2.30 -0.99 10.34
N ASN A 80 -3.47 -0.36 10.18
CA ASN A 80 -3.87 0.40 9.00
C ASN A 80 -3.65 1.92 9.18
N ASN A 81 -2.93 2.35 10.22
CA ASN A 81 -2.59 3.76 10.41
C ASN A 81 -1.77 4.27 9.21
N ARG A 82 -2.37 5.21 8.47
CA ARG A 82 -1.70 5.94 7.38
C ARG A 82 -0.99 7.15 7.97
N SER A 83 0.28 7.31 7.63
CA SER A 83 1.02 8.52 7.97
C SER A 83 0.35 9.71 7.30
N GLN A 84 -0.11 10.69 8.09
CA GLN A 84 -0.67 11.94 7.57
C GLN A 84 0.43 12.94 7.16
N SER A 85 1.69 12.50 7.07
CA SER A 85 2.80 13.38 6.76
C SER A 85 2.69 13.93 5.34
N ILE A 86 2.40 15.21 5.24
CA ILE A 86 2.78 16.05 4.08
C ILE A 86 4.31 16.05 4.05
N PRO A 87 4.99 16.14 2.88
CA PRO A 87 6.42 16.37 2.86
C PRO A 87 6.71 17.60 3.71
N SER A 88 7.31 17.41 4.88
CA SER A 88 7.73 18.51 5.73
C SER A 88 8.76 19.31 4.93
N GLY A 89 8.61 20.63 4.88
CA GLY A 89 9.78 21.50 4.72
C GLY A 89 10.76 21.25 5.88
N ASP A 90 11.87 21.99 5.94
CA ASP A 90 13.02 21.85 6.86
C ASP A 90 12.73 21.83 8.39
N GLU A 91 11.50 21.64 8.84
CA GLU A 91 11.16 21.38 10.22
C GLU A 91 11.47 19.93 10.66
N PRO A 92 12.04 19.74 11.87
CA PRO A 92 12.33 18.42 12.39
C PRO A 92 11.04 17.59 12.58
N SER A 93 11.03 16.43 11.91
CA SER A 93 9.95 15.44 11.91
C SER A 93 9.42 15.15 13.32
N ARG A 94 8.28 15.76 13.66
CA ARG A 94 7.57 15.49 14.91
C ARG A 94 6.78 14.18 14.83
N ARG A 95 7.10 13.31 15.80
CA ARG A 95 6.29 12.23 16.40
C ARG A 95 6.67 10.81 15.96
N ARG A 96 7.42 10.13 16.83
CA ARG A 96 7.29 8.68 16.99
C ARG A 96 5.87 8.42 17.47
N HIS A 97 5.06 7.75 16.65
CA HIS A 97 3.73 7.33 17.06
C HIS A 97 3.81 6.32 18.21
N ALA A 98 2.85 6.40 19.14
CA ALA A 98 2.68 5.41 20.20
C ALA A 98 2.53 4.01 19.57
N PRO A 99 3.01 2.94 20.24
CA PRO A 99 2.86 1.59 19.72
C PRO A 99 1.38 1.29 19.45
N SER A 100 1.07 0.95 18.21
CA SER A 100 -0.26 0.50 17.80
C SER A 100 -0.59 -0.83 18.49
N ILE A 101 -1.84 -1.03 18.92
CA ILE A 101 -2.34 -2.31 19.44
C ILE A 101 -2.21 -3.42 18.36
N ASN A 102 -2.29 -3.02 17.09
CA ASN A 102 -2.20 -3.90 15.93
C ASN A 102 -0.77 -4.00 15.39
N LYS A 103 -0.47 -5.12 14.73
CA LYS A 103 0.86 -5.41 14.16
C LYS A 103 1.03 -4.68 12.82
N PRO A 104 2.18 -4.03 12.53
CA PRO A 104 2.44 -3.51 11.19
C PRO A 104 2.41 -4.64 10.15
N GLN A 105 2.03 -4.31 8.90
CA GLN A 105 1.90 -5.30 7.82
C GLN A 105 3.11 -6.23 7.65
N ARG A 106 4.33 -5.73 7.87
CA ARG A 106 5.58 -6.50 7.73
C ARG A 106 5.85 -7.47 8.88
N SER A 107 5.13 -7.36 9.99
CA SER A 107 5.31 -8.23 11.16
C SER A 107 4.15 -9.22 11.34
N LEU A 108 3.21 -9.28 10.40
CA LEU A 108 2.22 -10.36 10.35
C LEU A 108 2.94 -11.66 9.98
N ASN A 109 2.68 -12.73 10.72
CA ASN A 109 3.37 -14.01 10.58
C ASN A 109 2.39 -15.19 10.41
N GLU A 110 2.92 -16.41 10.36
CA GLU A 110 2.12 -17.65 10.21
C GLU A 110 1.17 -17.90 11.39
N GLU A 111 1.54 -17.51 12.62
CA GLU A 111 0.70 -17.67 13.80
C GLU A 111 -0.58 -16.81 13.68
N ASP A 112 -0.43 -15.57 13.18
CA ASP A 112 -1.57 -14.69 12.92
C ASP A 112 -2.56 -15.31 11.91
N MET A 113 -2.04 -16.05 10.92
CA MET A 113 -2.82 -16.79 9.94
C MET A 113 -3.53 -18.00 10.57
N LEU A 114 -2.82 -18.80 11.36
CA LEU A 114 -3.39 -19.98 12.03
C LEU A 114 -4.52 -19.59 12.98
N GLU A 115 -4.34 -18.53 13.77
CA GLU A 115 -5.40 -18.01 14.64
C GLU A 115 -6.62 -17.52 13.86
N ALA A 116 -6.43 -17.00 12.65
CA ALA A 116 -7.52 -16.54 11.81
C ALA A 116 -8.30 -17.67 11.13
N ILE A 117 -7.68 -18.85 10.95
CA ILE A 117 -8.31 -20.04 10.39
C ILE A 117 -9.18 -20.76 11.43
N ILE A 118 -8.79 -20.72 12.70
CA ILE A 118 -9.45 -21.46 13.79
C ILE A 118 -10.73 -20.76 14.29
N LYS A 119 -10.93 -19.48 13.93
CA LYS A 119 -11.98 -18.61 14.45
C LYS A 119 -13.20 -18.55 13.54
#